data_AF-A0A7S2N5J9-F1
#
_entry.id   AF-A0A7S2N5J9-F1
#
_cell.length_a   1.000
_cell.length_b   1.000
_cell.length_c   1.000
_cell.angle_alpha   90.00
_cell.angle_beta   90.00
_cell.angle_gamma   90.00
#
_symmetry.space_group_name_H-M   'P 1'
#
loop_
_entity.id
_entity.type
_entity.pdbx_description
1 polymer ?
#
loop_
_entity_poly.entity_id
_entity_poly.type
_entity_poly.pdbx_seq_one_letter_code
_entity_poly.pdbx_strand_id
1 'polypeptide(L)'
;QSDEANTTFRGGGMPAAHRAFFTIGTQFRTNMYTATSFYRSTAARFALQLRYPKDTQAVVWTIRLPAEGCMHVNFVEALSKVKGEHEFLFPPFSVFTVEHVEWSDTPNPSQITLRAARDNRAESEDLPTAPWC
;
A
#
# COMPACT_ATOMS: atom_id res chain seq x y z
N GLN A 1 8.15 -8.85 -14.72
CA GLN A 1 9.21 -8.05 -14.06
C GLN A 1 8.52 -6.89 -13.36
N SER A 2 9.02 -6.43 -12.21
CA SER A 2 8.46 -5.23 -11.56
C SER A 2 9.05 -3.95 -12.13
N ASP A 3 8.29 -2.86 -12.08
CA ASP A 3 8.74 -1.53 -12.50
C ASP A 3 9.92 -1.02 -11.66
N GLU A 4 10.02 -1.45 -10.40
CA GLU A 4 11.09 -1.04 -9.48
C GLU A 4 11.51 -2.23 -8.59
N ALA A 5 12.83 -2.38 -8.37
CA ALA A 5 13.35 -3.45 -7.53
C ALA A 5 12.86 -3.30 -6.08
N ASN A 6 12.51 -4.43 -5.45
CA ASN A 6 12.05 -4.49 -4.05
C ASN A 6 10.86 -3.55 -3.77
N THR A 7 10.00 -3.31 -4.76
CA THR A 7 8.90 -2.36 -4.62
C THR A 7 7.62 -2.95 -5.19
N THR A 8 6.51 -2.63 -4.54
CA THR A 8 5.17 -2.95 -5.05
C THR A 8 4.23 -1.77 -4.84
N PHE A 9 3.17 -1.70 -5.64
CA PHE A 9 2.31 -0.54 -5.73
C PHE A 9 0.87 -0.90 -5.45
N ARG A 10 0.15 -0.02 -4.76
CA ARG A 10 -1.28 -0.14 -4.55
C ARG A 10 -1.96 1.14 -4.95
N GLY A 11 -3.10 1.02 -5.62
CA GLY A 11 -3.96 2.14 -5.96
C GLY A 11 -5.31 2.03 -5.31
N GLY A 12 -5.85 3.14 -4.86
CA GLY A 12 -7.17 3.18 -4.25
C GLY A 12 -7.68 4.60 -4.01
N GLY A 13 -8.95 4.69 -3.64
CA GLY A 13 -9.56 5.92 -3.14
C GLY A 13 -9.51 5.95 -1.62
N MET A 14 -9.04 7.04 -1.02
CA MET A 14 -9.01 7.24 0.44
C MET A 14 -9.82 8.48 0.81
N PRO A 15 -10.69 8.44 1.83
CA PRO A 15 -11.34 9.64 2.35
C PRO A 15 -10.33 10.71 2.76
N ALA A 16 -10.55 11.98 2.39
CA ALA A 16 -9.65 13.08 2.72
C ALA A 16 -9.42 13.25 4.24
N ALA A 17 -10.41 12.89 5.06
CA ALA A 17 -10.32 12.92 6.52
C ALA A 17 -9.19 12.04 7.10
N HIS A 18 -8.73 11.03 6.35
CA HIS A 18 -7.67 10.12 6.79
C HIS A 18 -6.26 10.57 6.40
N ARG A 19 -6.12 11.69 5.66
CA ARG A 19 -4.79 12.26 5.30
C ARG A 19 -3.89 12.44 6.51
N ALA A 20 -4.43 12.98 7.60
CA ALA A 20 -3.69 13.29 8.81
C ALA A 20 -3.09 12.06 9.52
N PHE A 21 -3.58 10.85 9.22
CA PHE A 21 -2.98 9.61 9.71
C PHE A 21 -1.62 9.33 9.06
N PHE A 22 -1.47 9.68 7.78
CA PHE A 22 -0.26 9.42 7.02
C PHE A 22 0.70 10.60 7.15
N THR A 23 1.42 10.61 8.26
CA THR A 23 2.55 11.52 8.49
C THR A 23 3.85 10.75 8.47
N ILE A 24 4.91 11.37 7.95
CA ILE A 24 6.24 10.75 7.87
C ILE A 24 6.68 10.30 9.27
N GLY A 25 7.19 9.08 9.35
CA GLY A 25 7.58 8.43 10.60
C GLY A 25 6.45 7.66 11.29
N THR A 26 5.19 7.84 10.89
CA THR A 26 4.09 7.04 11.46
C THR A 26 4.28 5.58 11.10
N GLN A 27 4.34 4.75 12.15
CA GLN A 27 4.35 3.30 12.03
C GLN A 27 2.96 2.78 12.41
N PHE A 28 2.43 1.86 11.61
CA PHE A 28 1.06 1.37 11.78
C PHE A 28 0.90 -0.07 11.33
N ARG A 29 -0.21 -0.69 11.75
CA ARG A 29 -0.68 -1.99 11.29
C ARG A 29 -1.83 -1.84 10.31
N THR A 30 -1.92 -2.70 9.29
CA THR A 30 -3.14 -2.79 8.48
C THR A 30 -4.21 -3.59 9.20
N ASN A 31 -5.49 -3.30 8.96
CA ASN A 31 -6.60 -4.08 9.52
C ASN A 31 -7.14 -5.15 8.53
N MET A 32 -6.64 -5.15 7.29
CA MET A 32 -7.12 -5.99 6.21
C MET A 32 -5.96 -6.48 5.34
N TYR A 33 -6.26 -7.41 4.43
CA TYR A 33 -5.30 -7.80 3.40
C TYR A 33 -4.95 -6.61 2.50
N THR A 34 -3.66 -6.39 2.27
CA THR A 34 -3.18 -5.32 1.39
C THR A 34 -2.72 -5.93 0.07
N ALA A 35 -3.61 -5.86 -0.91
CA ALA A 35 -3.38 -6.24 -2.30
C ALA A 35 -2.51 -5.19 -3.02
N THR A 36 -1.45 -5.64 -3.70
CA THR A 36 -0.43 -4.78 -4.33
C THR A 36 0.03 -5.39 -5.66
N SER A 37 0.43 -4.57 -6.63
CA SER A 37 0.88 -4.99 -7.96
C SER A 37 2.32 -4.58 -8.20
N PHE A 38 3.06 -5.36 -8.98
CA PHE A 38 4.40 -4.98 -9.45
C PHE A 38 4.46 -3.80 -10.40
N TYR A 39 3.31 -3.40 -10.96
CA TYR A 39 3.25 -2.33 -11.96
C TYR A 39 2.60 -1.08 -11.36
N ARG A 40 3.34 0.03 -11.38
CA ARG A 40 2.85 1.33 -10.97
C ARG A 40 1.68 1.79 -11.84
N SER A 41 1.69 1.44 -13.13
CA SER A 41 0.60 1.73 -14.06
C SER A 41 -0.72 1.06 -13.66
N THR A 42 -0.66 -0.19 -13.18
CA THR A 42 -1.82 -0.92 -12.65
C THR A 42 -2.37 -0.25 -11.41
N ALA A 43 -1.50 0.12 -10.46
CA ALA A 43 -1.90 0.86 -9.26
C ALA A 43 -2.51 2.24 -9.61
N ALA A 44 -1.87 3.01 -10.50
CA ALA A 44 -2.40 4.30 -10.92
C ALA A 44 -3.81 4.16 -11.53
N ARG A 45 -4.04 3.14 -12.37
CA ARG A 45 -5.37 2.85 -12.92
C ARG A 45 -6.40 2.57 -11.82
N PHE A 46 -6.07 1.75 -10.83
CA PHE A 46 -6.99 1.47 -9.71
C PHE A 46 -7.29 2.71 -8.86
N ALA A 47 -6.29 3.55 -8.58
CA ALA A 47 -6.48 4.80 -7.86
C ALA A 47 -7.45 5.75 -8.58
N LEU A 48 -7.40 5.78 -9.92
CA LEU A 48 -8.30 6.59 -10.73
C LEU A 48 -9.72 6.01 -10.82
N GLN A 49 -9.87 4.69 -10.80
CA GLN A 49 -11.16 4.00 -10.89
C GLN A 49 -11.95 4.00 -9.58
N LEU A 50 -11.28 4.03 -8.43
CA LEU A 50 -11.89 3.89 -7.10
C LEU A 50 -12.28 5.23 -6.43
N ARG A 51 -12.62 6.25 -7.22
CA ARG A 51 -12.96 7.63 -6.75
C ARG A 51 -14.39 7.79 -6.24
N TYR A 52 -14.97 6.75 -5.62
CA TYR A 52 -16.33 6.78 -5.11
C TYR A 52 -16.35 6.39 -3.63
N PRO A 53 -17.00 7.15 -2.72
CA PRO A 53 -17.83 8.36 -2.91
C PRO A 53 -17.04 9.67 -3.14
N LYS A 54 -17.76 10.79 -3.37
CA LYS A 54 -17.24 12.12 -3.79
C LYS A 54 -16.04 12.67 -2.99
N ASP A 55 -15.90 12.29 -1.72
CA ASP A 55 -14.87 12.80 -0.82
C ASP A 55 -13.60 11.91 -0.77
N THR A 56 -13.50 10.96 -1.69
CA THR A 56 -12.33 10.09 -1.83
C THR A 56 -11.31 10.71 -2.77
N GLN A 57 -10.07 10.83 -2.29
CA GLN A 57 -8.92 11.18 -3.12
C GLN A 57 -8.29 9.92 -3.71
N ALA A 58 -7.84 9.99 -4.96
CA ALA A 58 -7.01 8.95 -5.53
C ALA A 58 -5.63 8.96 -4.86
N VAL A 59 -5.17 7.78 -4.43
CA VAL A 59 -3.88 7.61 -3.78
C VAL A 59 -3.15 6.43 -4.42
N VAL A 60 -1.86 6.60 -4.66
CA VAL A 60 -0.94 5.53 -5.01
C VAL A 60 0.01 5.33 -3.83
N TRP A 61 -0.05 4.15 -3.22
CA TRP A 61 0.92 3.70 -2.24
C TRP A 61 2.06 2.98 -2.94
N THR A 62 3.28 3.41 -2.65
CA THR A 62 4.53 2.73 -3.04
C THR A 62 5.07 2.03 -1.82
N ILE A 63 5.16 0.70 -1.85
CA ILE A 63 5.57 -0.12 -0.71
C ILE A 63 6.94 -0.69 -1.00
N ARG A 64 7.94 -0.22 -0.27
CA ARG A 64 9.32 -0.72 -0.30
C ARG A 64 9.46 -1.93 0.59
N LEU A 65 9.97 -3.01 0.01
CA LEU A 65 10.31 -4.25 0.69
C LEU A 65 11.73 -4.12 1.27
N PRO A 66 11.98 -4.70 2.46
CA PRO A 66 13.33 -4.75 3.02
C PRO A 66 14.27 -5.54 2.10
N ALA A 67 15.52 -5.08 1.97
CA ALA A 67 16.52 -5.67 1.08
C ALA A 67 16.85 -7.14 1.41
N GLU A 68 16.68 -7.54 2.67
CA GLU A 68 16.87 -8.91 3.16
C GLU A 68 15.64 -9.82 2.90
N GLY A 69 14.59 -9.30 2.27
CA GLY A 69 13.33 -10.00 2.01
C GLY A 69 12.25 -9.77 3.07
N CYS A 70 10.98 -9.81 2.66
CA CYS A 70 9.81 -9.72 3.55
C CYS A 70 9.28 -11.12 3.87
N MET A 71 9.13 -11.47 5.15
CA MET A 71 8.82 -12.86 5.55
C MET A 71 7.33 -13.23 5.48
N HIS A 72 6.44 -12.29 5.16
CA HIS A 72 4.99 -12.52 5.23
C HIS A 72 4.23 -12.10 3.98
N VAL A 73 4.92 -11.82 2.87
CA VAL A 73 4.24 -11.45 1.62
C VAL A 73 3.95 -12.72 0.82
N ASN A 74 2.68 -12.93 0.48
CA ASN A 74 2.28 -14.02 -0.40
C ASN A 74 2.27 -13.54 -1.85
N PHE A 75 2.96 -14.26 -2.73
CA PHE A 75 2.83 -14.06 -4.17
C PHE A 75 1.65 -14.88 -4.69
N VAL A 76 0.60 -14.23 -5.20
CA VAL A 76 -0.71 -14.88 -5.43
C VAL A 76 -0.94 -15.27 -6.91
N GLU A 77 0.08 -15.19 -7.76
CA GLU A 77 -0.08 -15.47 -9.21
C GLU A 77 -0.61 -16.88 -9.53
N ALA A 78 -0.21 -17.90 -8.76
CA ALA A 78 -0.65 -19.27 -8.98
C ALA A 78 -2.12 -19.54 -8.57
N LEU A 79 -2.71 -18.68 -7.74
CA LEU A 79 -4.06 -18.85 -7.18
C LEU A 79 -5.08 -17.85 -7.75
N SER A 80 -4.63 -16.79 -8.41
CA SER A 80 -5.52 -15.82 -9.07
C SER A 80 -6.15 -16.41 -10.34
N LYS A 81 -7.46 -16.24 -10.50
CA LYS A 81 -8.19 -16.54 -11.76
C LYS A 81 -7.89 -15.51 -12.86
N VAL A 82 -7.22 -14.41 -12.53
CA VAL A 82 -6.83 -13.33 -13.44
C VAL A 82 -5.31 -13.40 -13.63
N LYS A 83 -4.89 -13.99 -14.76
CA LYS A 83 -3.47 -14.13 -15.08
C LYS A 83 -2.85 -12.77 -15.39
N GLY A 84 -1.60 -12.54 -14.94
CA GLY A 84 -0.79 -11.38 -15.32
C GLY A 84 -0.83 -10.17 -14.38
N GLU A 85 -1.56 -10.25 -13.25
CA GLU A 85 -1.60 -9.14 -12.26
C GLU A 85 -0.30 -9.04 -11.42
N HIS A 86 0.45 -10.15 -11.35
CA HIS A 86 1.64 -10.35 -10.52
C HIS A 86 1.54 -9.64 -9.17
N GLU A 87 0.64 -10.16 -8.35
CA GLU A 87 0.19 -9.53 -7.11
C GLU A 87 0.97 -10.02 -5.88
N PHE A 88 1.37 -9.07 -5.04
CA PHE A 88 1.76 -9.34 -3.67
C PHE A 88 0.60 -9.04 -2.72
N LEU A 89 0.29 -9.99 -1.84
CA LEU A 89 -0.74 -9.86 -0.84
C LEU A 89 -0.12 -9.88 0.56
N PHE A 90 -0.18 -8.75 1.24
CA PHE A 90 0.21 -8.68 2.66
C PHE A 90 -0.98 -9.12 3.53
N PRO A 91 -0.75 -9.96 4.56
CA PRO A 91 -1.79 -10.38 5.49
C PRO A 91 -2.25 -9.21 6.36
N PRO A 92 -3.44 -9.32 7.00
CA PRO A 92 -3.86 -8.39 8.04
C PRO A 92 -2.79 -8.23 9.13
N PHE A 93 -2.74 -7.04 9.72
CA PHE A 93 -1.77 -6.62 10.73
C PHE A 93 -0.32 -6.55 10.25
N SER A 94 -0.12 -6.45 8.94
CA SER A 94 1.19 -6.11 8.38
C SER A 94 1.62 -4.71 8.81
N VAL A 95 2.89 -4.56 9.17
CA VAL A 95 3.43 -3.31 9.70
C VAL A 95 4.10 -2.51 8.59
N PHE A 96 3.73 -1.23 8.51
CA PHE A 96 4.29 -0.27 7.59
C PHE A 96 4.77 0.97 8.31
N THR A 97 5.84 1.59 7.80
CA THR A 97 6.30 2.93 8.22
C THR A 97 6.11 3.90 7.06
N VAL A 98 5.50 5.05 7.31
CA VAL A 98 5.38 6.13 6.33
C VAL A 98 6.75 6.80 6.14
N GLU A 99 7.31 6.71 4.93
CA GLU A 99 8.60 7.33 4.60
C GLU A 99 8.43 8.67 3.87
N HIS A 100 7.41 8.78 3.02
CA HIS A 100 7.18 9.97 2.22
C HIS A 100 5.70 10.16 1.94
N VAL A 101 5.26 11.41 1.86
CA VAL A 101 3.87 11.78 1.59
C VAL A 101 3.87 13.02 0.70
N GLU A 102 3.20 12.91 -0.44
CA GLU A 102 2.96 14.02 -1.36
C GLU A 102 1.47 14.08 -1.66
N TRP A 103 0.81 15.09 -1.09
CA TRP A 103 -0.61 15.31 -1.31
C TRP A 103 -0.83 16.04 -2.63
N SER A 104 -1.79 15.56 -3.41
CA SER A 104 -2.22 16.18 -4.64
C SER A 104 -3.74 16.21 -4.72
N ASP A 105 -4.26 17.06 -5.61
CA ASP A 105 -5.66 17.11 -5.95
C ASP A 105 -5.96 16.36 -7.26
N THR A 106 -7.21 15.95 -7.40
CA THR A 106 -7.75 15.36 -8.62
C THR A 106 -7.48 16.28 -9.83
N PRO A 107 -7.00 15.75 -10.98
CA PRO A 107 -6.90 14.34 -11.36
C PRO A 107 -5.62 13.63 -10.91
N ASN A 108 -4.64 14.32 -10.34
CA ASN A 108 -3.36 13.74 -9.98
C ASN A 108 -3.47 12.97 -8.64
N PRO A 109 -3.13 11.67 -8.59
CA PRO A 109 -3.21 10.91 -7.35
C PRO A 109 -2.13 11.34 -6.35
N SER A 110 -2.51 11.47 -5.09
CA SER A 110 -1.55 11.63 -3.98
C SER A 110 -0.61 10.42 -3.92
N GLN A 111 0.64 10.65 -3.51
CA GLN A 111 1.66 9.61 -3.40
C GLN A 111 2.02 9.38 -1.93
N ILE A 112 2.01 8.13 -1.50
CA ILE A 112 2.45 7.73 -0.16
C ILE A 112 3.50 6.63 -0.32
N THR A 113 4.69 6.83 0.23
CA THR A 113 5.72 5.78 0.28
C THR A 113 5.72 5.15 1.67
N LEU A 114 5.61 3.84 1.69
CA LEU A 114 5.63 3.01 2.87
C LEU A 114 6.84 2.07 2.82
N ARG A 115 7.45 1.80 3.97
CA ARG A 115 8.38 0.69 4.14
C ARG A 115 7.70 -0.44 4.89
N ALA A 116 7.71 -1.63 4.31
CA ALA A 116 7.22 -2.85 4.96
C ALA A 116 8.20 -3.29 6.05
N ALA A 117 7.69 -3.69 7.20
CA ALA A 117 8.48 -4.39 8.21
C ALA A 117 8.97 -5.73 7.65
N ARG A 118 10.15 -6.15 8.10
CA ARG A 118 10.70 -7.47 7.76
C ARG A 118 9.98 -8.59 8.49
N ASP A 119 9.84 -8.44 9.82
CA ASP A 119 9.13 -9.32 10.74
C ASP A 119 8.01 -8.53 11.43
N ASN A 120 6.73 -8.88 11.25
CA ASN A 120 5.62 -8.18 11.91
C ASN A 120 5.58 -8.46 13.42
N ARG A 121 6.24 -9.54 13.88
CA ARG A 121 6.33 -9.95 15.28
C ARG A 121 7.43 -9.20 16.04
N ALA A 122 8.38 -8.62 15.32
CA ALA A 122 9.43 -7.78 15.92
C ALA A 122 8.95 -6.35 16.22
N GLU A 123 7.76 -6.00 15.73
CA GLU A 123 7.17 -4.67 15.84
C GLU A 123 6.12 -4.64 16.97
N SER A 124 5.92 -3.46 17.57
CA SER A 124 5.01 -3.29 18.71
C SER A 124 3.56 -3.73 18.39
N GLU A 125 2.90 -4.39 19.36
CA GLU A 125 1.48 -4.75 19.27
C GLU A 125 0.57 -3.54 19.49
N ASP A 126 1.06 -2.48 20.15
CA ASP A 126 0.32 -1.25 20.46
C ASP A 126 0.29 -0.24 19.30
N LEU A 127 0.81 -0.62 18.13
CA LEU A 127 0.78 0.23 16.94
C LEU A 127 -0.67 0.53 16.52
N PRO A 128 -0.96 1.78 16.09
CA PRO A 128 -2.29 2.10 15.61
C PRO A 128 -2.61 1.30 14.35
N THR A 129 -3.87 0.93 14.18
CA THR A 129 -4.36 0.38 12.92
C THR A 129 -4.69 1.49 11.94
N ALA A 130 -4.25 1.37 10.70
CA ALA A 130 -4.60 2.31 9.64
C ALA A 130 -6.12 2.39 9.47
N PRO A 131 -6.69 3.60 9.41
CA PRO A 131 -8.11 3.78 9.10
C PRO A 131 -8.42 3.39 7.64
N TRP A 132 -7.38 3.34 6.79
CA TRP A 132 -7.48 3.00 5.38
C TRP A 132 -6.16 2.40 4.89
N CYS A 133 -6.19 1.25 4.23
CA CYS A 133 -5.03 0.70 3.52
C CYS A 133 -5.51 -0.21 2.41
#